data_AF-A0A7S2EMI4-F1
#
_entry.id   AF-A0A7S2EMI4-F1
#
_cell.length_a   1.000
_cell.length_b   1.000
_cell.length_c   1.000
_cell.angle_alpha   90.00
_cell.angle_beta   90.00
_cell.angle_gamma   90.00
#
_symmetry.space_group_name_H-M   'P 1'
#
loop_
_entity.id
_entity.type
_entity.pdbx_description
1 polymer ?
#
loop_
_entity_poly.entity_id
_entity_poly.type
_entity_poly.pdbx_seq_one_letter_code
_entity_poly.pdbx_strand_id
1 'polypeptide(L)'
;VQPRGFVKFDDTWQDRQRDHGAGAFSYYSGQNFFASRDIDAGEEIFVNYGENWLDTRGEFGKTFPRKDDFKRADKIIAILSKRFVPSDAKNKPAYDWIFSTIQEIVSLYDAPIAKLLPKSTSEFFDIAKEETLALRTVERRSPEWIIKNGQCLDN
;
A
#
# COMPACT_ATOMS: atom_id res chain seq x y z
N VAL A 1 -0.64 29.39 -11.53
CA VAL A 1 -0.82 28.31 -12.54
C VAL A 1 -2.29 28.31 -12.92
N GLN A 2 -2.63 28.63 -14.18
CA GLN A 2 -4.03 28.60 -14.64
C GLN A 2 -4.57 27.16 -14.58
N PRO A 3 -5.85 26.95 -14.22
CA PRO A 3 -6.45 25.64 -14.33
C PRO A 3 -6.50 25.29 -15.82
N ARG A 4 -5.82 24.20 -16.22
CA ARG A 4 -6.04 23.62 -17.54
C ARG A 4 -7.47 23.09 -17.54
N GLY A 5 -8.40 23.88 -18.04
CA GLY A 5 -9.76 23.43 -18.30
C GLY A 5 -9.71 22.19 -19.19
N PHE A 6 -10.66 21.28 -19.00
CA PHE A 6 -10.80 20.10 -19.86
C PHE A 6 -10.86 20.57 -21.32
N VAL A 7 -9.87 20.16 -22.12
CA VAL A 7 -9.90 20.38 -23.56
C VAL A 7 -11.12 19.62 -24.09
N LYS A 8 -12.03 20.33 -24.77
CA LYS A 8 -13.19 19.70 -25.41
C LYS A 8 -12.66 18.74 -26.48
N PHE A 9 -12.78 17.44 -26.25
CA PHE A 9 -12.37 16.43 -27.21
C PHE A 9 -13.34 16.42 -28.40
N ASP A 10 -12.79 16.34 -29.59
CA ASP A 10 -13.53 16.25 -30.84
C ASP A 10 -13.82 14.78 -31.14
N ASP A 11 -15.00 14.30 -30.72
CA ASP A 11 -15.49 12.94 -31.00
C ASP A 11 -16.26 12.86 -32.33
N THR A 12 -16.26 13.92 -33.15
CA THR A 12 -17.06 13.99 -34.38
C THR A 12 -16.58 13.06 -35.49
N TRP A 13 -15.38 12.48 -35.34
CA TRP A 13 -14.78 11.53 -36.28
C TRP A 13 -15.29 10.10 -36.12
N GLN A 14 -16.07 9.80 -35.08
CA GLN A 14 -16.66 8.48 -34.85
C GLN A 14 -18.19 8.57 -34.86
N ASP A 15 -18.83 7.68 -35.62
CA ASP A 15 -20.28 7.57 -35.70
C ASP A 15 -20.78 6.57 -34.65
N ARG A 16 -21.64 7.03 -33.72
CA ARG A 16 -22.19 6.21 -32.63
C ARG A 16 -23.06 5.04 -33.09
N GLN A 17 -23.55 5.05 -34.33
CA GLN A 17 -24.35 3.97 -34.91
C GLN A 17 -23.54 3.01 -35.77
N ARG A 18 -22.35 3.43 -36.21
CA ARG A 18 -21.55 2.68 -37.20
C ARG A 18 -20.23 2.17 -36.65
N ASP A 19 -19.65 2.89 -35.71
CA ASP A 19 -18.34 2.60 -35.13
C ASP A 19 -18.53 2.12 -33.68
N HIS A 20 -18.32 0.83 -33.44
CA HIS A 20 -18.47 0.23 -32.10
C HIS A 20 -17.52 0.81 -31.03
N GLY A 21 -16.50 1.57 -31.46
CA GLY A 21 -15.59 2.32 -30.59
C GLY A 21 -16.05 3.73 -30.24
N ALA A 22 -17.16 4.22 -30.80
CA ALA A 22 -17.68 5.55 -30.54
C ALA A 22 -18.13 5.67 -29.07
N GLY A 23 -17.38 6.45 -28.29
CA GLY A 23 -17.55 6.55 -26.83
C GLY A 23 -16.48 5.78 -26.02
N ALA A 24 -15.68 4.92 -26.67
CA ALA A 24 -14.57 4.20 -26.06
C ALA A 24 -13.27 5.03 -26.09
N PHE A 25 -13.32 6.23 -25.52
CA PHE A 25 -12.14 7.08 -25.34
C PHE A 25 -11.89 7.33 -23.86
N SER A 26 -10.64 7.24 -23.45
CA SER A 26 -10.23 7.60 -22.08
C SER A 26 -9.99 9.10 -22.01
N TYR A 27 -10.67 9.77 -21.07
CA TYR A 27 -10.42 11.18 -20.76
C TYR A 27 -9.04 11.43 -20.14
N TYR A 28 -8.30 10.37 -19.79
CA TYR A 28 -6.98 10.43 -19.18
C TYR A 28 -5.85 10.39 -20.22
N SER A 29 -5.98 11.12 -21.33
CA SER A 29 -4.88 11.24 -22.29
C SER A 29 -3.71 12.03 -21.68
N GLY A 30 -2.49 11.53 -21.88
CA GLY A 30 -1.25 12.21 -21.45
C GLY A 30 -0.80 11.96 -20.01
N GLN A 31 -1.34 10.96 -19.31
CA GLN A 31 -0.71 10.48 -18.08
C GLN A 31 0.53 9.65 -18.42
N ASN A 32 1.69 10.11 -17.96
CA ASN A 32 2.94 9.38 -18.04
C ASN A 32 3.31 8.88 -16.66
N PHE A 33 3.67 7.60 -16.57
CA PHE A 33 4.20 6.99 -15.36
C PHE A 33 5.69 6.79 -15.55
N PHE A 34 6.45 7.00 -14.48
CA PHE A 34 7.87 6.67 -14.43
C PHE A 34 8.09 5.70 -13.28
N ALA A 35 8.92 4.67 -13.51
CA ALA A 35 9.33 3.78 -12.46
C ALA A 35 10.33 4.50 -11.55
N SER A 36 10.11 4.46 -10.23
CA SER A 36 11.03 5.04 -9.25
C SER A 36 12.23 4.14 -8.92
N ARG A 37 12.19 2.88 -9.41
CA ARG A 37 13.20 1.84 -9.27
C ARG A 37 13.07 0.84 -10.42
N ASP A 38 14.05 -0.03 -10.56
CA ASP A 38 13.95 -1.19 -11.45
C ASP A 38 12.80 -2.11 -10.99
N ILE A 39 12.06 -2.69 -11.95
CA ILE A 39 10.91 -3.57 -11.71
C ILE A 39 11.32 -4.98 -12.14
N ASP A 40 11.30 -5.91 -11.19
CA ASP A 40 11.64 -7.30 -11.47
C ASP A 40 10.46 -8.06 -12.10
N ALA A 41 10.76 -9.13 -12.85
CA ALA A 41 9.73 -9.96 -13.45
C ALA A 41 8.85 -10.61 -12.38
N GLY A 42 7.53 -10.37 -12.47
CA GLY A 42 6.54 -10.88 -11.53
C GLY A 42 6.22 -9.96 -10.36
N GLU A 43 6.76 -8.76 -10.31
CA GLU A 43 6.32 -7.76 -9.33
C GLU A 43 4.99 -7.12 -9.70
N GLU A 44 4.18 -6.82 -8.69
CA GLU A 44 2.99 -5.98 -8.83
C GLU A 44 3.41 -4.51 -8.98
N ILE A 45 2.83 -3.83 -9.97
CA ILE A 45 3.11 -2.41 -10.24
C ILE A 45 2.16 -1.55 -9.39
N PHE A 46 2.73 -0.78 -8.48
CA PHE A 46 1.99 0.17 -7.65
C PHE A 46 2.14 1.59 -8.16
N VAL A 47 1.02 2.31 -8.28
CA VAL A 47 1.02 3.75 -8.57
C VAL A 47 1.08 4.53 -7.27
N ASN A 48 2.06 5.42 -7.16
CA ASN A 48 2.16 6.37 -6.05
C ASN A 48 1.59 7.73 -6.46
N TYR A 49 0.42 8.07 -5.93
CA TYR A 49 -0.23 9.38 -6.16
C TYR A 49 0.28 10.50 -5.24
N GLY A 50 1.17 10.19 -4.30
CA GLY A 50 1.65 11.10 -3.26
C GLY A 50 0.72 11.20 -2.05
N GLU A 51 1.25 11.55 -0.88
CA GLU A 51 0.44 11.70 0.34
C GLU A 51 -0.58 12.83 0.24
N ASN A 52 -0.27 13.87 -0.54
CA ASN A 52 -1.17 14.98 -0.83
C ASN A 52 -2.45 14.55 -1.56
N TRP A 53 -2.42 13.40 -2.27
CA TRP A 53 -3.63 12.83 -2.85
C TRP A 53 -4.62 12.39 -1.77
N LEU A 54 -4.13 11.84 -0.65
CA LEU A 54 -4.96 11.43 0.49
C LEU A 54 -5.59 12.62 1.20
N ASP A 55 -4.95 13.79 1.21
CA ASP A 55 -5.46 15.01 1.87
C ASP A 55 -6.82 15.44 1.30
N THR A 56 -7.06 15.17 0.01
CA THR A 56 -8.32 15.50 -0.67
C THR A 56 -9.47 14.52 -0.41
N ARG A 57 -9.24 13.47 0.39
CA ARG A 57 -10.20 12.36 0.59
C ARG A 57 -10.85 12.31 1.98
N GLY A 58 -10.77 13.41 2.73
CA GLY A 58 -11.46 13.55 4.02
C GLY A 58 -11.13 12.41 4.98
N GLU A 59 -12.17 11.82 5.59
CA GLU A 59 -12.00 10.71 6.55
C GLU A 59 -11.36 9.47 5.94
N PHE A 60 -11.66 9.14 4.67
CA PHE A 60 -11.04 8.00 3.99
C PHE A 60 -9.52 8.15 3.94
N GLY A 61 -9.03 9.33 3.57
CA GLY A 61 -7.59 9.63 3.50
C GLY A 61 -6.87 9.52 4.84
N LYS A 62 -7.56 9.73 5.96
CA LYS A 62 -7.00 9.59 7.31
C LYS A 62 -6.85 8.14 7.76
N THR A 63 -7.48 7.18 7.08
CA THR A 63 -7.41 5.76 7.49
C THR A 63 -6.13 5.07 7.07
N PHE A 64 -5.36 5.67 6.16
CA PHE A 64 -4.16 5.08 5.57
C PHE A 64 -2.90 5.56 6.29
N PRO A 65 -1.97 4.66 6.64
CA PRO A 65 -0.68 5.04 7.19
C PRO A 65 0.14 5.87 6.19
N ARG A 66 0.74 6.95 6.70
CA ARG A 66 1.67 7.85 6.01
C ARG A 66 3.11 7.48 6.31
N LYS A 67 4.05 8.04 5.55
CA LYS A 67 5.51 7.85 5.70
C LYS A 67 5.97 8.07 7.14
N ASP A 68 5.45 9.09 7.81
CA ASP A 68 5.81 9.36 9.21
C ASP A 68 5.18 8.36 10.18
N ASP A 69 4.08 7.70 9.83
CA ASP A 69 3.48 6.60 10.61
C ASP A 69 4.37 5.37 10.58
N PHE A 70 4.93 5.02 9.42
CA PHE A 70 5.92 3.94 9.30
C PHE A 70 7.15 4.21 10.17
N LYS A 71 7.72 5.42 10.11
CA LYS A 71 8.87 5.79 10.96
C LYS A 71 8.54 5.72 12.45
N ARG A 72 7.32 6.09 12.85
CA ARG A 72 6.86 6.02 14.24
C ARG A 72 6.65 4.57 14.66
N ALA A 73 6.03 3.75 13.81
CA ALA A 73 5.85 2.32 14.03
C ALA A 73 7.20 1.59 14.17
N ASP A 74 8.19 1.88 13.32
CA ASP A 74 9.54 1.33 13.40
C ASP A 74 10.18 1.60 14.77
N LYS A 75 10.02 2.81 15.30
CA LYS A 75 10.51 3.15 16.65
C LYS A 75 9.80 2.33 17.74
N ILE A 76 8.50 2.14 17.64
CA ILE A 76 7.73 1.32 18.58
C ILE A 76 8.24 -0.13 18.54
N ILE A 77 8.36 -0.71 17.34
CA ILE A 77 8.84 -2.07 17.13
C ILE A 77 10.27 -2.23 17.67
N ALA A 78 11.15 -1.26 17.45
CA ALA A 78 12.50 -1.26 17.98
C ALA A 78 12.54 -1.22 19.53
N ILE A 79 11.64 -0.47 20.16
CA ILE A 79 11.50 -0.47 21.63
C ILE A 79 11.02 -1.84 22.11
N LEU A 80 10.05 -2.44 21.42
CA LEU A 80 9.52 -3.76 21.76
C LEU A 80 10.59 -4.84 21.68
N SER A 81 11.33 -4.86 20.59
CA SER A 81 12.47 -5.76 20.38
C SER A 81 13.49 -5.66 21.53
N LYS A 82 13.85 -4.44 21.94
CA LYS A 82 14.91 -4.23 22.93
C LYS A 82 14.48 -4.48 24.37
N ARG A 83 13.21 -4.28 24.72
CA ARG A 83 12.76 -4.26 26.13
C ARG A 83 11.83 -5.39 26.53
N PHE A 84 11.04 -5.90 25.59
CA PHE A 84 9.89 -6.76 25.93
C PHE A 84 9.92 -8.12 25.24
N VAL A 85 10.69 -8.27 24.15
CA VAL A 85 10.73 -9.50 23.37
C VAL A 85 12.11 -10.15 23.50
N PRO A 86 12.24 -11.23 24.29
CA PRO A 86 13.47 -12.02 24.31
C PRO A 86 13.80 -12.57 22.92
N SER A 87 15.08 -12.75 22.61
CA SER A 87 15.53 -13.31 21.33
C SER A 87 15.01 -14.73 21.06
N ASP A 88 14.62 -15.47 22.11
CA ASP A 88 14.07 -16.82 22.04
C ASP A 88 12.53 -16.86 22.07
N ALA A 89 11.85 -15.70 21.98
CA ALA A 89 10.39 -15.60 22.01
C ALA A 89 9.71 -16.12 20.73
N LYS A 90 10.48 -16.52 19.72
CA LYS A 90 9.97 -17.03 18.45
C LYS A 90 9.11 -18.28 18.73
N ASN A 91 7.85 -18.25 18.30
CA ASN A 91 6.85 -19.30 18.54
C ASN A 91 6.47 -19.51 20.01
N LYS A 92 6.58 -18.48 20.86
CA LYS A 92 6.04 -18.50 22.22
C LYS A 92 4.79 -17.62 22.29
N PRO A 93 3.57 -18.19 22.13
CA PRO A 93 2.31 -17.43 22.14
C PRO A 93 2.07 -16.66 23.45
N ALA A 94 2.77 -17.05 24.52
CA ALA A 94 2.77 -16.36 25.80
C ALA A 94 3.18 -14.88 25.72
N TYR A 95 3.74 -14.41 24.59
CA TYR A 95 4.04 -12.99 24.36
C TYR A 95 3.08 -12.31 23.36
N ASP A 96 2.14 -13.05 22.75
CA ASP A 96 1.18 -12.48 21.79
C ASP A 96 0.28 -11.43 22.45
N TRP A 97 -0.05 -11.61 23.74
CA TRP A 97 -0.84 -10.63 24.50
C TRP A 97 -0.15 -9.26 24.59
N ILE A 98 1.20 -9.20 24.62
CA ILE A 98 1.94 -7.93 24.66
C ILE A 98 1.67 -7.16 23.37
N PHE A 99 1.76 -7.86 22.24
CA PHE A 99 1.53 -7.26 20.93
C PHE A 99 0.09 -6.81 20.75
N SER A 100 -0.89 -7.64 21.14
CA SER A 100 -2.30 -7.27 21.06
C SER A 100 -2.63 -6.08 21.98
N THR A 101 -2.16 -6.07 23.22
CA THR A 101 -2.37 -4.95 24.17
C THR A 101 -1.77 -3.66 23.63
N ILE A 102 -0.57 -3.69 23.06
CA ILE A 102 0.06 -2.49 22.53
C ILE A 102 -0.67 -1.99 21.29
N GLN A 103 -1.07 -2.88 20.40
CA GLN A 103 -1.88 -2.50 19.24
C GLN A 103 -3.20 -1.86 19.69
N GLU A 104 -3.89 -2.43 20.67
CA GLU A 104 -5.12 -1.87 21.24
C GLU A 104 -4.87 -0.48 21.84
N ILE A 105 -3.84 -0.32 22.67
CA ILE A 105 -3.48 0.99 23.26
C ILE A 105 -3.20 2.01 22.16
N VAL A 106 -2.35 1.67 21.18
CA VAL A 106 -2.01 2.59 20.08
C VAL A 106 -3.25 2.92 19.25
N SER A 107 -4.17 1.97 19.05
CA SER A 107 -5.40 2.20 18.29
C SER A 107 -6.32 3.27 18.90
N LEU A 108 -6.22 3.52 20.21
CA LEU A 108 -6.97 4.58 20.91
C LEU A 108 -6.45 5.98 20.58
N TYR A 109 -5.18 6.11 20.15
CA TYR A 109 -4.53 7.40 19.91
C TYR A 109 -4.19 7.63 18.43
N ASP A 110 -3.77 6.60 17.72
CA ASP A 110 -3.27 6.65 16.35
C ASP A 110 -3.60 5.34 15.61
N ALA A 111 -4.83 5.26 15.09
CA ALA A 111 -5.32 4.08 14.39
C ALA A 111 -4.49 3.68 13.15
N PRO A 112 -3.97 4.62 12.32
CA PRO A 112 -3.04 4.28 11.24
C PRO A 112 -1.79 3.55 11.73
N ILE A 113 -1.12 4.04 12.78
CA ILE A 113 0.05 3.36 13.33
C ILE A 113 -0.31 1.98 13.86
N ALA A 114 -1.44 1.84 14.55
CA ALA A 114 -1.85 0.55 15.12
C ALA A 114 -1.94 -0.56 14.06
N LYS A 115 -2.37 -0.23 12.84
CA LYS A 115 -2.44 -1.18 11.70
C LYS A 115 -1.07 -1.68 11.24
N LEU A 116 -0.01 -0.93 11.51
CA LEU A 116 1.36 -1.27 11.14
C LEU A 116 2.05 -2.17 12.18
N LEU A 117 1.51 -2.23 13.41
CA LEU A 117 2.11 -3.00 14.49
C LEU A 117 1.77 -4.50 14.39
N PRO A 118 2.70 -5.39 14.78
CA PRO A 118 2.44 -6.82 14.79
C PRO A 118 1.36 -7.19 15.81
N LYS A 119 0.59 -8.22 15.50
CA LYS A 119 -0.45 -8.81 16.37
C LYS A 119 0.05 -10.03 17.13
N SER A 120 1.16 -10.62 16.69
CA SER A 120 1.71 -11.85 17.26
C SER A 120 3.24 -11.84 17.23
N THR A 121 3.82 -12.71 18.05
CA THR A 121 5.25 -13.02 18.02
C THR A 121 5.74 -13.47 16.66
N SER A 122 4.98 -14.32 15.96
CA SER A 122 5.34 -14.77 14.60
C SER A 122 5.45 -13.59 13.65
N GLU A 123 4.42 -12.74 13.63
CA GLU A 123 4.39 -11.55 12.78
C GLU A 123 5.52 -10.57 13.14
N PHE A 124 5.82 -10.40 14.42
CA PHE A 124 6.94 -9.56 14.86
C PHE A 124 8.30 -10.06 14.33
N PHE A 125 8.57 -11.36 14.42
CA PHE A 125 9.81 -11.93 13.90
C PHE A 125 9.87 -11.97 12.38
N ASP A 126 8.73 -11.97 11.70
CA ASP A 126 8.67 -11.81 10.24
C ASP A 126 8.94 -10.36 9.84
N ILE A 127 8.39 -9.38 10.56
CA ILE A 127 8.71 -7.95 10.37
C ILE A 127 10.19 -7.69 10.60
N ALA A 128 10.80 -8.28 11.63
CA ALA A 128 12.20 -8.06 11.98
C ALA A 128 13.21 -8.57 10.92
N LYS A 129 12.76 -9.33 9.91
CA LYS A 129 13.61 -9.78 8.80
C LYS A 129 13.76 -8.73 7.70
N GLU A 130 12.78 -7.84 7.56
CA GLU A 130 12.76 -6.81 6.54
C GLU A 130 13.48 -5.54 7.02
N GLU A 131 14.23 -4.88 6.14
CA GLU A 131 14.97 -3.67 6.49
C GLU A 131 14.04 -2.49 6.82
N THR A 132 12.84 -2.46 6.23
CA THR A 132 11.83 -1.43 6.50
C THR A 132 10.43 -2.01 6.54
N LEU A 133 9.59 -1.51 7.44
CA LEU A 133 8.20 -1.95 7.57
C LEU A 133 7.36 -1.72 6.30
N ALA A 134 7.75 -0.74 5.47
CA ALA A 134 7.09 -0.45 4.20
C ALA A 134 7.31 -1.56 3.16
N LEU A 135 8.44 -2.28 3.16
CA LEU A 135 8.68 -3.35 2.19
C LEU A 135 7.74 -4.55 2.39
N ARG A 136 7.23 -4.74 3.61
CA ARG A 136 6.25 -5.78 3.91
C ARG A 136 4.92 -5.59 3.17
N THR A 137 4.53 -4.36 2.83
CA THR A 137 3.26 -4.13 2.14
C THR A 137 3.32 -4.51 0.65
N VAL A 138 4.50 -4.87 0.15
CA VAL A 138 4.68 -5.31 -1.24
C VAL A 138 4.53 -6.82 -1.30
N GLU A 139 3.46 -7.30 -1.96
CA GLU A 139 3.38 -8.71 -2.32
C GLU A 139 4.28 -8.99 -3.51
N ARG A 140 5.19 -9.97 -3.36
CA ARG A 140 6.00 -10.49 -4.46
C ARG A 140 5.57 -11.93 -4.77
N ARG A 141 5.26 -12.22 -6.02
CA ARG A 141 4.89 -13.55 -6.49
C ARG A 141 5.89 -14.02 -7.53
N SER A 142 6.18 -15.32 -7.56
CA SER A 142 7.08 -15.86 -8.58
C SER A 142 6.39 -15.86 -9.96
N PRO A 143 7.16 -15.78 -11.06
CA PRO A 143 6.60 -15.89 -12.40
C PRO A 143 5.75 -17.15 -12.59
N GLU A 144 6.16 -18.29 -12.02
CA GLU A 144 5.43 -19.56 -12.10
C GLU A 144 4.08 -19.48 -11.38
N TRP A 145 4.04 -18.82 -10.21
CA TRP A 145 2.80 -18.61 -9.49
C TRP A 145 1.83 -17.74 -10.28
N ILE A 146 2.33 -16.67 -10.91
CA ILE A 146 1.52 -15.75 -11.72
C ILE A 146 0.99 -16.44 -12.97
N ILE A 147 1.82 -17.23 -13.67
CA ILE A 147 1.38 -18.00 -14.84
C ILE A 147 0.25 -18.98 -14.45
N LYS A 148 0.34 -19.58 -13.25
CA LYS A 148 -0.63 -20.57 -12.78
C LYS A 148 -1.93 -19.96 -12.22
N ASN A 149 -1.84 -18.83 -11.50
CA ASN A 149 -2.94 -18.29 -10.70
C ASN A 149 -3.37 -16.87 -11.10
N GLY A 150 -2.58 -16.18 -11.92
CA GLY A 150 -2.86 -14.83 -12.36
C GLY A 150 -4.15 -14.77 -13.16
N GLN A 151 -4.95 -13.74 -12.89
CA GLN A 151 -6.18 -13.44 -13.61
C GLN A 151 -6.07 -12.04 -14.20
N CYS A 152 -6.43 -11.89 -15.47
CA CYS A 152 -6.61 -10.57 -16.05
C CYS A 152 -7.90 -9.98 -15.48
N LEU A 153 -7.78 -8.93 -14.68
CA LEU A 153 -8.91 -8.11 -14.24
C LEU A 153 -9.05 -6.96 -15.24
N ASP A 154 -10.00 -7.09 -16.17
CA ASP A 154 -10.51 -5.93 -16.92
C ASP A 154 -11.50 -5.19 -15.99
N ASN A 155 -11.25 -3.90 -15.77
CA ASN A 155 -12.15 -3.00 -15.06
C ASN A 155 -12.94 -2.14 -16.05
#